data_AF-A0A7Y4YXZ7-F1
#
_entry.id   AF-A0A7Y4YXZ7-F1
#
_cell.length_a   1.000
_cell.length_b   1.000
_cell.length_c   1.000
_cell.angle_alpha   90.00
_cell.angle_beta   90.00
_cell.angle_gamma   90.00
#
_symmetry.space_group_name_H-M   'P 1'
#
loop_
_entity.id
_entity.type
_entity.pdbx_description
1 polymer ?
#
loop_
_entity_poly.entity_id
_entity_poly.type
_entity_poly.pdbx_seq_one_letter_code
_entity_poly.pdbx_strand_id
1 'polypeptide(L)'
;MRKEAPDLARTVIPIMEAWGQTMDRVNATPVSRTLPIIDIVADGGGGGKKPAMTAHWRKAHRRFVAAAPASRTFVDAVGSGHKVMKDKPDLIVEAIRQMLGRVRRAR
;
A
#
# COMPACT_ATOMS: atom_id res chain seq x y z
N MET A 1 11.85 26.69 -9.16
CA MET A 1 12.56 25.39 -8.96
C MET A 1 13.83 25.22 -9.81
N ARG A 2 13.80 25.16 -11.15
CA ARG A 2 15.01 24.91 -11.98
C ARG A 2 16.19 25.86 -11.70
N LYS A 3 15.90 27.13 -11.38
CA LYS A 3 16.92 28.15 -11.04
C LYS A 3 17.22 28.27 -9.54
N GLU A 4 16.28 27.89 -8.68
CA GLU A 4 16.34 28.13 -7.22
C GLU A 4 16.88 26.92 -6.44
N ALA A 5 16.70 25.69 -6.97
CA ALA A 5 17.17 24.44 -6.38
C ALA A 5 17.51 23.44 -7.51
N PRO A 6 18.63 23.65 -8.22
CA PRO A 6 18.93 22.91 -9.45
C PRO A 6 19.10 21.41 -9.24
N ASP A 7 19.66 20.96 -8.12
CA ASP A 7 19.81 19.53 -7.83
C ASP A 7 18.47 18.84 -7.53
N LEU A 8 17.57 19.52 -6.80
CA LEU A 8 16.22 19.02 -6.60
C LEU A 8 15.44 18.96 -7.92
N ALA A 9 15.62 19.99 -8.78
CA ALA A 9 15.02 20.05 -10.09
C ALA A 9 15.47 18.90 -11.00
N ARG A 10 16.76 18.54 -10.97
CA ARG A 10 17.31 17.42 -11.74
C ARG A 10 16.65 16.08 -11.38
N THR A 11 16.22 15.90 -10.13
CA THR A 11 15.60 14.65 -9.67
C THR A 11 14.08 14.65 -9.80
N VAL A 12 13.41 15.72 -9.37
CA VAL A 12 11.95 15.72 -9.24
C VAL A 12 11.24 15.95 -10.57
N ILE A 13 11.80 16.76 -11.46
CA ILE A 13 11.14 17.09 -12.73
C ILE A 13 10.96 15.85 -13.60
N PRO A 14 11.98 15.00 -13.84
CA PRO A 14 11.77 13.77 -14.60
C PRO A 14 10.74 12.84 -13.96
N ILE A 15 10.69 12.76 -12.63
CA ILE A 15 9.69 11.95 -11.90
C ILE A 15 8.28 12.49 -12.17
N MET A 16 8.10 13.81 -12.11
CA MET A 16 6.80 14.45 -12.36
C MET A 16 6.37 14.28 -13.84
N GLU A 17 7.29 14.47 -14.78
CA GLU A 17 7.04 14.31 -16.22
C GLU A 17 6.67 12.85 -16.55
N ALA A 18 7.30 11.88 -15.90
CA ALA A 18 7.01 10.45 -16.08
C ALA A 18 5.80 9.93 -15.26
N TRP A 19 5.22 10.75 -14.36
CA TRP A 19 4.23 10.28 -13.38
C TRP A 19 2.99 9.68 -14.05
N GLY A 20 2.42 10.38 -15.04
CA GLY A 20 1.21 9.91 -15.74
C GLY A 20 1.43 8.55 -16.40
N GLN A 21 2.47 8.43 -17.22
CA GLN A 21 2.82 7.16 -17.87
C GLN A 21 3.13 6.05 -16.86
N THR A 22 3.76 6.38 -15.74
CA THR A 22 4.03 5.42 -14.66
C THR A 22 2.72 4.91 -14.04
N MET A 23 1.78 5.81 -13.75
CA MET A 23 0.47 5.43 -13.22
C MET A 23 -0.30 4.54 -14.19
N ASP A 24 -0.30 4.86 -15.49
CA ASP A 24 -0.96 4.04 -16.50
C ASP A 24 -0.39 2.61 -16.54
N ARG A 25 0.94 2.48 -16.51
CA ARG A 25 1.63 1.18 -16.49
C ARG A 25 1.33 0.39 -15.22
N VAL A 26 1.35 1.04 -14.06
CA VAL A 26 1.02 0.40 -12.78
C VAL A 26 -0.44 -0.07 -12.78
N ASN A 27 -1.38 0.77 -13.23
CA ASN A 27 -2.80 0.43 -13.29
C ASN A 27 -3.10 -0.70 -14.28
N ALA A 28 -2.35 -0.80 -15.38
CA ALA A 28 -2.46 -1.88 -16.34
C ALA A 28 -1.79 -3.19 -15.87
N THR A 29 -1.00 -3.17 -14.79
CA THR A 29 -0.28 -4.36 -14.33
C THR A 29 -1.26 -5.33 -13.64
N PRO A 30 -1.40 -6.57 -14.14
CA PRO A 30 -2.29 -7.54 -13.52
C PRO A 30 -1.74 -7.97 -12.16
N VAL A 31 -2.56 -7.87 -11.12
CA VAL A 31 -2.24 -8.42 -9.81
C VAL A 31 -2.78 -9.85 -9.72
N SER A 32 -1.92 -10.78 -9.31
CA SER A 32 -2.28 -12.19 -9.16
C SER A 32 -3.55 -12.37 -8.31
N ARG A 33 -4.38 -13.33 -8.72
CA ARG A 33 -5.60 -13.74 -8.00
C ARG A 33 -5.37 -14.97 -7.14
N THR A 34 -4.22 -15.62 -7.25
CA THR A 34 -3.90 -16.90 -6.57
C THR A 34 -2.71 -16.77 -5.63
N LEU A 35 -1.79 -15.83 -5.88
CA LEU A 35 -0.70 -15.56 -4.95
C LEU A 35 -1.28 -15.00 -3.64
N PRO A 36 -0.93 -15.59 -2.49
CA PRO A 36 -1.37 -15.07 -1.20
C PRO A 36 -0.80 -13.67 -0.93
N ILE A 37 -1.65 -12.70 -0.62
CA ILE A 37 -1.29 -11.30 -0.41
C ILE A 37 -1.88 -10.82 0.92
N ILE A 38 -1.08 -10.13 1.73
CA ILE A 38 -1.54 -9.40 2.90
C ILE A 38 -1.55 -7.91 2.55
N ASP A 39 -2.68 -7.26 2.74
CA ASP A 39 -2.84 -5.81 2.62
C ASP A 39 -2.99 -5.20 4.02
N ILE A 40 -1.93 -4.58 4.52
CA ILE A 40 -1.86 -3.99 5.87
C ILE A 40 -1.99 -2.47 5.75
N VAL A 41 -3.06 -1.92 6.33
CA VAL A 41 -3.46 -0.53 6.07
C VAL A 41 -3.46 0.27 7.35
N ALA A 42 -2.67 1.35 7.37
CA ALA A 42 -2.67 2.34 8.43
C ALA A 42 -3.95 3.17 8.43
N ASP A 43 -4.35 3.68 9.60
CA ASP A 43 -5.44 4.65 9.71
C ASP A 43 -4.95 6.10 9.76
N GLY A 44 -3.67 6.31 10.10
CA GLY A 44 -2.95 7.54 9.90
C GLY A 44 -1.90 7.42 8.79
N GLY A 45 -1.99 8.21 7.73
CA GLY A 45 -0.78 8.59 6.99
C GLY A 45 -0.84 8.63 5.46
N GLY A 46 0.08 9.44 4.92
CA GLY A 46 0.38 9.60 3.50
C GLY A 46 -0.05 10.95 2.93
N GLY A 47 -1.36 11.13 2.73
CA GLY A 47 -1.95 12.25 1.96
C GLY A 47 -2.44 13.46 2.77
N GLY A 48 -1.92 13.65 3.98
CA GLY A 48 -2.40 14.66 4.93
C GLY A 48 -3.53 14.16 5.84
N LYS A 49 -3.70 14.82 6.99
CA LYS A 49 -4.66 14.48 8.07
C LYS A 49 -6.14 14.71 7.67
N LYS A 50 -6.52 14.49 6.41
CA LYS A 50 -7.90 14.72 5.92
C LYS A 50 -8.71 13.42 6.07
N PRO A 51 -9.73 13.37 6.95
CA PRO A 51 -10.50 12.14 7.20
C PRO A 51 -11.14 11.54 5.93
N ALA A 52 -11.57 12.38 5.00
CA ALA A 52 -12.15 11.93 3.73
C ALA A 52 -11.16 11.15 2.86
N MET A 53 -9.88 11.52 2.88
CA MET A 53 -8.82 10.82 2.14
C MET A 53 -8.56 9.43 2.76
N THR A 54 -8.46 9.37 4.09
CA THR A 54 -8.32 8.09 4.82
C THR A 54 -9.48 7.14 4.51
N ALA A 55 -10.72 7.64 4.53
CA ALA A 55 -11.89 6.83 4.19
C ALA A 55 -11.87 6.33 2.74
N HIS A 56 -11.45 7.18 1.79
CA HIS A 56 -11.32 6.80 0.40
C HIS A 56 -10.31 5.67 0.20
N TRP A 57 -9.11 5.80 0.79
CA TRP A 57 -8.09 4.76 0.75
C TRP A 57 -8.56 3.46 1.39
N ARG A 58 -9.11 3.51 2.59
CA ARG A 58 -9.67 2.32 3.26
C ARG A 58 -10.70 1.61 2.39
N LYS A 59 -11.59 2.36 1.73
CA LYS A 59 -12.55 1.79 0.78
C LYS A 59 -11.85 1.11 -0.40
N ALA A 60 -10.82 1.73 -0.98
CA ALA A 60 -10.05 1.15 -2.08
C ALA A 60 -9.36 -0.16 -1.68
N HIS A 61 -8.68 -0.20 -0.54
CA HIS A 61 -8.04 -1.40 -0.01
C HIS A 61 -9.03 -2.54 0.25
N ARG A 62 -10.19 -2.23 0.84
CA ARG A 62 -11.27 -3.23 1.01
C ARG A 62 -11.75 -3.79 -0.32
N ARG A 63 -11.88 -2.95 -1.36
CA ARG A 63 -12.24 -3.41 -2.71
C ARG A 63 -11.13 -4.29 -3.32
N PHE A 64 -9.87 -3.94 -3.11
CA PHE A 64 -8.74 -4.75 -3.56
C PHE A 64 -8.76 -6.15 -2.98
N VAL A 65 -9.01 -6.28 -1.67
CA VAL A 65 -9.11 -7.59 -1.00
C VAL A 65 -10.36 -8.35 -1.46
N ALA A 66 -11.52 -7.68 -1.54
CA ALA A 66 -12.77 -8.28 -1.99
C ALA A 66 -12.72 -8.79 -3.45
N ALA A 67 -11.82 -8.26 -4.27
CA ALA A 67 -11.63 -8.75 -5.64
C ALA A 67 -11.04 -10.17 -5.71
N ALA A 68 -10.35 -10.67 -4.66
CA ALA A 68 -9.86 -12.04 -4.59
C ALA A 68 -9.78 -12.54 -3.13
N PRO A 69 -10.93 -12.76 -2.46
CA PRO A 69 -10.97 -13.05 -1.02
C PRO A 69 -10.34 -14.39 -0.66
N ALA A 70 -10.27 -15.32 -1.62
CA ALA A 70 -9.61 -16.60 -1.45
C ALA A 70 -8.08 -16.50 -1.40
N SER A 71 -7.46 -15.36 -1.71
CA SER A 71 -5.99 -15.21 -1.69
C SER A 71 -5.51 -13.92 -1.02
N ARG A 72 -6.40 -12.94 -0.81
CA ARG A 72 -6.07 -11.65 -0.22
C ARG A 72 -6.63 -11.54 1.18
N THR A 73 -5.81 -11.01 2.10
CA THR A 73 -6.20 -10.76 3.49
C THR A 73 -6.05 -9.27 3.79
N PHE A 74 -7.08 -8.67 4.39
CA PHE A 74 -7.05 -7.29 4.88
C PHE A 74 -6.64 -7.28 6.35
N VAL A 75 -5.72 -6.39 6.73
CA VAL A 75 -5.34 -6.13 8.13
C VAL A 75 -5.42 -4.63 8.39
N ASP A 76 -6.28 -4.22 9.32
CA ASP A 76 -6.41 -2.83 9.73
C ASP A 76 -5.43 -2.53 10.87
N ALA A 77 -4.43 -1.70 10.60
CA ALA A 77 -3.47 -1.26 11.60
C ALA A 77 -3.97 0.01 12.30
N VAL A 78 -5.07 -0.13 13.04
CA VAL A 78 -5.70 0.97 13.79
C VAL A 78 -4.70 1.62 14.75
N GLY A 79 -4.72 2.95 14.84
CA GLY A 79 -3.82 3.78 15.62
C GLY A 79 -2.38 3.78 15.12
N SER A 80 -2.14 3.55 13.82
CA SER A 80 -0.78 3.57 13.26
C SER A 80 -0.60 4.64 12.20
N GLY A 81 0.62 5.16 12.12
CA GLY A 81 1.07 6.10 11.11
C GLY A 81 1.50 5.41 9.80
N HIS A 82 2.02 6.20 8.87
CA HIS A 82 2.56 5.71 7.60
C HIS A 82 3.67 4.64 7.81
N LYS A 83 4.36 4.69 8.95
CA LYS A 83 5.39 3.73 9.34
C LYS A 83 4.79 2.62 10.21
N VAL A 84 3.79 1.90 9.69
CA VAL A 84 3.08 0.83 10.42
C VAL A 84 4.03 -0.18 11.06
N MET A 85 5.11 -0.54 10.37
CA MET A 85 6.12 -1.47 10.89
C MET A 85 6.85 -0.97 12.13
N LYS A 86 6.96 0.35 12.32
CA LYS A 86 7.53 0.97 13.52
C LYS A 86 6.49 1.03 14.63
N ASP A 87 5.25 1.40 14.28
CA ASP A 87 4.21 1.68 15.26
C ASP A 87 3.54 0.39 15.78
N LYS A 88 3.47 -0.65 14.96
CA LYS A 88 2.80 -1.94 15.23
C LYS A 88 3.66 -3.13 14.75
N PRO A 89 4.90 -3.29 15.23
CA PRO A 89 5.80 -4.36 14.77
C PRO A 89 5.20 -5.76 14.98
N ASP A 90 4.56 -6.01 16.11
CA ASP A 90 3.95 -7.31 16.43
C ASP A 90 2.82 -7.66 15.47
N LEU A 91 2.01 -6.68 15.06
CA LEU A 91 0.94 -6.87 14.07
C LEU A 91 1.50 -7.32 12.72
N ILE A 92 2.61 -6.72 12.28
CA ILE A 92 3.27 -7.09 11.03
C ILE A 92 3.78 -8.53 11.11
N VAL A 93 4.51 -8.86 12.17
CA VAL A 93 5.09 -10.20 12.35
C VAL A 93 4.00 -11.25 12.42
N GLU A 94 2.92 -11.00 13.16
CA GLU A 94 1.82 -11.94 13.27
C GLU A 94 1.09 -12.14 11.94
N ALA A 95 0.81 -11.06 11.19
CA ALA A 95 0.20 -11.16 9.87
C ALA A 95 1.04 -12.04 8.91
N ILE A 96 2.37 -11.88 8.94
CA ILE A 96 3.30 -12.70 8.15
C ILE A 96 3.24 -14.16 8.62
N ARG A 97 3.30 -14.42 9.93
CA ARG A 97 3.22 -15.79 10.49
C ARG A 97 1.94 -16.49 10.09
N GLN A 98 0.79 -15.82 10.17
CA GLN A 98 -0.50 -16.38 9.77
C GLN A 98 -0.54 -16.74 8.29
N MET A 99 -0.01 -15.87 7.43
CA MET A 99 0.08 -16.14 5.99
C MET A 99 0.98 -17.35 5.71
N LEU A 100 2.18 -17.43 6.31
CA LEU A 100 3.05 -18.59 6.16
C LEU A 100 2.38 -19.89 6.61
N GLY A 101 1.66 -19.85 7.74
CA GLY A 101 0.89 -20.99 8.22
C GLY A 101 -0.19 -21.43 7.24
N ARG A 102 -0.92 -20.48 6.64
CA ARG A 102 -1.93 -20.75 5.61
C ARG A 102 -1.33 -21.38 4.35
N VAL A 103 -0.23 -20.82 3.85
CA VAL A 103 0.45 -21.31 2.64
C VAL A 103 1.00 -22.72 2.84
N ARG A 104 1.54 -23.02 4.02
CA ARG A 104 2.05 -24.36 4.35
C ARG A 104 0.95 -25.42 4.40
N ARG A 105 -0.27 -25.09 4.83
CA ARG A 105 -1.42 -26.01 4.89
C ARG A 105 -2.11 -26.22 3.54
N ALA A 106 -1.88 -25.34 2.57
CA ALA A 106 -2.47 -25.42 1.24
C ALA A 106 -1.62 -26.23 0.25
N ARG A 107 -0.44 -26.70 0.69
CA ARG A 107 0.40 -27.69 -0.01
C ARG A 107 0.08 -29.08 0.53
#